data_AF-A0A7U7J4V3-F1
#
_entry.id   AF-A0A7U7J4V3-F1
#
_cell.length_a   1.000
_cell.length_b   1.000
_cell.length_c   1.000
_cell.angle_alpha   90.00
_cell.angle_beta   90.00
_cell.angle_gamma   90.00
#
_symmetry.space_group_name_H-M   'P 1'
#
loop_
_entity.id
_entity.type
_entity.pdbx_description
1 polymer ?
#
loop_
_entity_poly.entity_id
_entity_poly.type
_entity_poly.pdbx_seq_one_letter_code
_entity_poly.pdbx_strand_id
1 'polypeptide(L)'
;MTTTDTAAPELRHYAGLLAIELDPQRSDPTGVPPAPLSIAAATALAGHLAKDLDRILDGIAHLGLILPGALYDQTEILRPGLPLIEALAALYNGSSRARGTAFTPQLIALGTDRGFFPLAAINPLRRPDSGPLLLLPFCFIGPSDDITQLARVMEDTLLQNGAVSPATDEAVRQAFGLTALNLSFATVGDLCALLRVQLESNQFLPLWELLEYAWFERPGTRFVALAAGNRFLAAEDHVHTPFYTFNDWAQFGPGRALPAAELGEGYLGWARMQRQYALALEAYGLHVRRVLANPRLEATLATMDDATVLAGFRDIPCLSGDYLVERIFHNDSEQPEQQMQITHQADPELGTLAYTVTTLDASGQLLRLEHHYPLRPQGLPVIADQLVQRCTEQGTERQVLHPGQLLYSESGRSLRAVAVADVPAAERMH
;
A
#
# COMPACT_ATOMS: atom_id res chain seq x y z
N MET A 1 3.29 59.67 -13.30
CA MET A 1 4.06 58.41 -13.41
C MET A 1 3.55 57.48 -12.33
N THR A 2 2.52 56.71 -12.67
CA THR A 2 2.02 55.61 -11.84
C THR A 2 2.97 54.43 -12.03
N THR A 3 3.77 54.14 -11.01
CA THR A 3 4.52 52.89 -10.91
C THR A 3 3.51 51.76 -10.78
N THR A 4 3.28 51.04 -11.87
CA THR A 4 2.65 49.71 -11.83
C THR A 4 3.59 48.80 -11.07
N ASP A 5 3.26 48.58 -9.80
CA ASP A 5 3.82 47.51 -8.98
C ASP A 5 3.48 46.20 -9.69
N THR A 6 4.43 45.70 -10.47
CA THR A 6 4.24 44.49 -11.28
C THR A 6 4.38 43.34 -10.31
N ALA A 7 3.25 42.80 -9.84
CA ALA A 7 3.21 41.62 -8.99
C ALA A 7 4.12 40.55 -9.61
N ALA A 8 5.02 39.98 -8.79
CA ALA A 8 5.91 38.92 -9.25
C ALA A 8 5.07 37.80 -9.89
N PRO A 9 5.48 37.28 -11.06
CA PRO A 9 4.70 36.26 -11.76
C PRO A 9 4.50 35.04 -10.86
N GLU A 10 3.25 34.55 -10.78
CA GLU A 10 2.93 33.32 -10.07
C GLU A 10 3.65 32.15 -10.75
N LEU A 11 4.63 31.57 -10.04
CA LEU A 11 5.36 30.39 -10.52
C LEU A 11 4.54 29.15 -10.22
N ARG A 12 4.39 28.30 -11.23
CA ARG A 12 3.79 26.97 -11.13
C ARG A 12 4.80 25.91 -11.50
N HIS A 13 4.43 24.67 -11.23
CA HIS A 13 5.23 23.53 -11.63
C HIS A 13 4.36 22.49 -12.36
N TYR A 14 5.00 21.68 -13.18
CA TYR A 14 4.38 20.52 -13.81
C TYR A 14 5.40 19.40 -13.93
N ALA A 15 5.00 18.19 -13.54
CA ALA A 15 5.90 17.06 -13.38
C ALA A 15 5.84 16.12 -14.59
N GLY A 16 6.99 15.53 -14.90
CA GLY A 16 7.11 14.37 -15.76
C GLY A 16 7.99 13.32 -15.13
N LEU A 17 8.05 12.17 -15.77
CA LEU A 17 8.76 10.99 -15.30
C LEU A 17 9.59 10.45 -16.46
N LEU A 18 10.80 9.98 -16.17
CA LEU A 18 11.48 9.03 -17.03
C LEU A 18 11.16 7.63 -16.50
N ALA A 19 10.37 6.89 -17.27
CA ALA A 19 10.06 5.49 -17.01
C ALA A 19 11.21 4.59 -17.48
N ILE A 20 11.65 3.69 -16.61
CA ILE A 20 12.73 2.74 -16.85
C ILE A 20 12.17 1.34 -16.59
N GLU A 21 11.86 0.63 -17.68
CA GLU A 21 11.43 -0.75 -17.62
C GLU A 21 12.65 -1.66 -17.54
N LEU A 22 12.75 -2.46 -16.48
CA LEU A 22 13.86 -3.36 -16.21
C LEU A 22 13.63 -4.73 -16.85
N ASP A 23 14.71 -5.42 -17.21
CA ASP A 23 14.64 -6.82 -17.64
C ASP A 23 14.53 -7.73 -16.40
N PRO A 24 13.37 -8.37 -16.13
CA PRO A 24 13.18 -9.19 -14.94
C PRO A 24 14.11 -10.42 -14.90
N GLN A 25 14.64 -10.87 -16.04
CA GLN A 25 15.56 -12.02 -16.12
C GLN A 25 17.02 -11.64 -15.84
N ARG A 26 17.36 -10.35 -15.90
CA ARG A 26 18.73 -9.82 -15.74
C ARG A 26 18.86 -8.79 -14.62
N SER A 27 17.77 -8.51 -13.92
CA SER A 27 17.74 -7.60 -12.78
C SER A 27 18.44 -8.21 -11.57
N ASP A 28 18.88 -7.36 -10.66
CA ASP A 28 19.50 -7.75 -9.39
C ASP A 28 18.62 -8.79 -8.67
N PRO A 29 19.15 -9.97 -8.29
CA PRO A 29 18.38 -11.00 -7.59
C PRO A 29 17.84 -10.53 -6.23
N THR A 30 18.36 -9.44 -5.65
CA THR A 30 17.81 -8.83 -4.44
C THR A 30 16.59 -7.94 -4.71
N GLY A 31 16.36 -7.53 -5.97
CA GLY A 31 15.27 -6.65 -6.37
C GLY A 31 15.33 -5.25 -5.74
N VAL A 32 16.48 -4.84 -5.20
CA VAL A 32 16.62 -3.53 -4.53
C VAL A 32 17.00 -2.46 -5.56
N PRO A 33 16.25 -1.35 -5.67
CA PRO A 33 16.60 -0.25 -6.57
C PRO A 33 18.01 0.31 -6.31
N PRO A 34 18.70 0.85 -7.34
CA PRO A 34 20.03 1.47 -7.19
C PRO A 34 20.07 2.60 -6.13
N ALA A 35 21.26 2.84 -5.57
CA ALA A 35 21.46 3.97 -4.66
C ALA A 35 21.37 5.32 -5.41
N PRO A 36 21.02 6.42 -4.71
CA PRO A 36 21.09 7.75 -5.29
C PRO A 36 22.49 8.08 -5.86
N LEU A 37 22.51 8.79 -6.98
CA LEU A 37 23.69 9.23 -7.70
C LEU A 37 24.47 10.29 -6.90
N SER A 38 25.79 10.32 -7.14
CA SER A 38 26.64 11.44 -6.74
C SER A 38 26.20 12.74 -7.41
N ILE A 39 26.61 13.88 -6.86
CA ILE A 39 26.30 15.21 -7.42
C ILE A 39 26.80 15.31 -8.88
N ALA A 40 28.01 14.81 -9.15
CA ALA A 40 28.60 14.84 -10.49
C ALA A 40 27.80 13.99 -11.49
N ALA A 41 27.43 12.77 -11.11
CA ALA A 41 26.67 11.86 -11.96
C ALA A 41 25.24 12.38 -12.21
N ALA A 42 24.56 12.88 -11.18
CA ALA A 42 23.24 13.49 -11.31
C ALA A 42 23.27 14.71 -12.26
N THR A 43 24.29 15.56 -12.15
CA THR A 43 24.45 16.73 -13.02
C THR A 43 24.70 16.35 -14.47
N ALA A 44 25.55 15.35 -14.72
CA ALA A 44 25.80 14.85 -16.07
C ALA A 44 24.52 14.28 -16.69
N LEU A 45 23.80 13.43 -15.95
CA LEU A 45 22.54 12.83 -16.39
C LEU A 45 21.47 13.91 -16.69
N ALA A 46 21.33 14.91 -15.83
CA ALA A 46 20.40 16.01 -16.02
C ALA A 46 20.62 16.75 -17.36
N GLY A 47 21.87 16.91 -17.80
CA GLY A 47 22.19 17.51 -19.10
C GLY A 47 21.67 16.70 -20.29
N HIS A 48 21.76 15.36 -20.22
CA HIS A 48 21.20 14.47 -21.24
C HIS A 48 19.68 14.55 -21.30
N LEU A 49 19.02 14.48 -20.13
CA LEU A 49 17.56 14.58 -20.03
C LEU A 49 17.04 15.93 -20.54
N ALA A 50 17.67 17.04 -20.12
CA ALA A 50 17.28 18.37 -20.56
C ALA A 50 17.38 18.52 -22.08
N LYS A 51 18.43 17.98 -22.71
CA LYS A 51 18.61 18.03 -24.17
C LYS A 51 17.54 17.23 -24.91
N ASP A 52 17.17 16.06 -24.41
CA ASP A 52 16.09 15.28 -25.03
C ASP A 52 14.73 15.92 -24.83
N LEU A 53 14.43 16.41 -23.62
CA LEU A 53 13.17 17.10 -23.34
C LEU A 53 13.02 18.38 -24.17
N ASP A 54 14.09 19.16 -24.35
CA ASP A 54 14.09 20.36 -25.21
C ASP A 54 13.75 20.02 -26.66
N ARG A 55 14.32 18.92 -27.18
CA ARG A 55 14.03 18.43 -28.53
C ARG A 55 12.61 17.89 -28.68
N ILE A 56 12.13 17.13 -27.68
CA ILE A 56 10.80 16.47 -27.74
C ILE A 56 9.67 17.49 -27.57
N LEU A 57 9.85 18.48 -26.69
CA LEU A 57 8.82 19.45 -26.31
C LEU A 57 8.92 20.79 -27.08
N ASP A 58 9.81 20.87 -28.08
CA ASP A 58 10.03 22.04 -28.94
C ASP A 58 10.39 23.33 -28.16
N GLY A 59 11.35 23.20 -27.23
CA GLY A 59 11.96 24.32 -26.52
C GLY A 59 11.50 24.50 -25.07
N ILE A 60 12.41 24.25 -24.12
CA ILE A 60 12.16 24.38 -22.67
C ILE A 60 13.11 25.37 -21.97
N ALA A 61 13.99 26.04 -22.71
CA ALA A 61 15.06 26.88 -22.15
C ALA A 61 14.56 28.05 -21.28
N HIS A 62 13.29 28.44 -21.41
CA HIS A 62 12.63 29.49 -20.62
C HIS A 62 12.06 28.96 -19.30
N LEU A 63 12.17 27.66 -19.02
CA LEU A 63 11.67 26.99 -17.83
C LEU A 63 12.81 26.49 -16.95
N GLY A 64 12.58 26.51 -15.64
CA GLY A 64 13.38 25.76 -14.69
C GLY A 64 13.11 24.26 -14.80
N LEU A 65 14.12 23.44 -14.58
CA LEU A 65 14.02 21.99 -14.53
C LEU A 65 14.75 21.48 -13.29
N ILE A 66 14.07 20.70 -12.46
CA ILE A 66 14.67 20.02 -11.31
C ILE A 66 14.44 18.51 -11.39
N LEU A 67 15.46 17.73 -11.02
CA LEU A 67 15.34 16.27 -10.89
C LEU A 67 16.27 15.74 -9.78
N PRO A 68 15.84 14.72 -9.03
CA PRO A 68 16.72 13.94 -8.18
C PRO A 68 17.48 12.90 -9.01
N GLY A 69 18.75 12.71 -8.73
CA GLY A 69 19.56 11.60 -9.22
C GLY A 69 19.22 10.32 -8.47
N ALA A 70 17.95 9.92 -8.44
CA ALA A 70 17.49 8.71 -7.75
C ALA A 70 16.31 8.09 -8.50
N LEU A 71 16.14 6.79 -8.31
CA LEU A 71 15.04 6.01 -8.88
C LEU A 71 14.05 5.63 -7.79
N TYR A 72 12.77 5.63 -8.14
CA TYR A 72 11.65 5.41 -7.24
C TYR A 72 10.71 4.36 -7.81
N ASP A 73 10.06 3.61 -6.93
CA ASP A 73 8.93 2.77 -7.31
C ASP A 73 7.67 3.63 -7.54
N GLN A 74 6.72 3.14 -8.35
CA GLN A 74 5.45 3.84 -8.60
C GLN A 74 4.68 4.19 -7.31
N THR A 75 4.79 3.38 -6.27
CA THR A 75 4.15 3.59 -4.95
C THR A 75 4.79 4.73 -4.14
N GLU A 76 5.96 5.21 -4.55
CA GLU A 76 6.62 6.37 -3.96
C GLU A 76 6.23 7.68 -4.66
N ILE A 77 5.90 7.60 -5.96
CA ILE A 77 5.43 8.74 -6.77
C ILE A 77 3.95 9.01 -6.53
N LEU A 78 3.11 7.98 -6.68
CA LEU A 78 1.65 8.08 -6.60
C LEU A 78 1.19 7.98 -5.14
N ARG A 79 1.23 9.10 -4.43
CA ARG A 79 0.72 9.23 -3.06
C ARG A 79 -0.21 10.42 -2.95
N PRO A 80 -1.12 10.46 -1.95
CA PRO A 80 -1.98 11.62 -1.71
C PRO A 80 -1.17 12.92 -1.68
N GLY A 81 -1.56 13.90 -2.50
CA GLY A 81 -0.88 15.19 -2.63
C GLY A 81 0.47 15.18 -3.36
N LEU A 82 0.88 14.07 -3.99
CA LEU A 82 2.11 13.94 -4.78
C LEU A 82 3.36 14.53 -4.08
N PRO A 83 3.66 14.12 -2.83
CA PRO A 83 4.60 14.82 -1.95
C PRO A 83 6.02 14.91 -2.49
N LEU A 84 6.46 13.94 -3.30
CA LEU A 84 7.77 13.97 -3.93
C LEU A 84 7.88 15.12 -4.95
N ILE A 85 6.84 15.30 -5.77
CA ILE A 85 6.76 16.36 -6.77
C ILE A 85 6.72 17.73 -6.10
N GLU A 86 5.90 17.87 -5.05
CA GLU A 86 5.83 19.09 -4.24
C GLU A 86 7.16 19.42 -3.55
N ALA A 87 7.87 18.41 -3.04
CA ALA A 87 9.18 18.59 -2.44
C ALA A 87 10.21 19.09 -3.47
N LEU A 88 10.22 18.56 -4.69
CA LEU A 88 11.09 19.03 -5.77
C LEU A 88 10.78 20.48 -6.16
N ALA A 89 9.50 20.83 -6.34
CA ALA A 89 9.09 22.20 -6.64
C ALA A 89 9.50 23.18 -5.53
N ALA A 90 9.33 22.80 -4.26
CA ALA A 90 9.74 23.59 -3.11
C ALA A 90 11.27 23.82 -3.06
N LEU A 91 12.07 22.79 -3.35
CA LEU A 91 13.54 22.90 -3.42
C LEU A 91 13.98 23.87 -4.53
N TYR A 92 13.37 23.78 -5.71
CA TYR A 92 13.66 24.72 -6.80
C TYR A 92 13.37 26.16 -6.38
N ASN A 93 12.19 26.41 -5.82
CA ASN A 93 11.75 27.73 -5.37
C ASN A 93 12.66 28.29 -4.27
N GLY A 94 13.09 27.47 -3.31
CA GLY A 94 14.05 27.86 -2.28
C GLY A 94 15.39 28.30 -2.86
N SER A 95 15.91 27.58 -3.84
CA SER A 95 17.18 27.92 -4.51
C SER A 95 17.10 29.21 -5.32
N SER A 96 15.97 29.47 -5.97
CA SER A 96 15.74 30.67 -6.79
C SER A 96 15.67 31.92 -5.93
N ARG A 97 14.94 31.88 -4.80
CA ARG A 97 14.83 33.01 -3.84
C ARG A 97 16.18 33.41 -3.24
N ALA A 98 17.10 32.47 -3.05
CA ALA A 98 18.44 32.77 -2.53
C ALA A 98 19.30 33.63 -3.48
N ARG A 99 18.96 33.69 -4.77
CA ARG A 99 19.75 34.37 -5.81
C ARG A 99 19.18 35.71 -6.29
N GLY A 100 17.99 36.12 -5.81
CA GLY A 100 17.38 37.40 -6.17
C GLY A 100 15.85 37.31 -6.31
N THR A 101 15.23 38.40 -6.76
CA THR A 101 13.77 38.55 -6.85
C THR A 101 13.19 38.19 -8.23
N ALA A 102 14.00 38.17 -9.28
CA ALA A 102 13.54 37.83 -10.64
C ALA A 102 13.72 36.32 -10.91
N PHE A 103 12.69 35.69 -11.49
CA PHE A 103 12.77 34.30 -11.93
C PHE A 103 13.84 34.16 -13.03
N THR A 104 14.77 33.21 -12.83
CA THR A 104 15.79 32.84 -13.80
C THR A 104 15.71 31.32 -14.00
N PRO A 105 15.46 30.83 -15.23
CA PRO A 105 15.43 29.41 -15.55
C PRO A 105 16.75 28.72 -15.20
N GLN A 106 16.69 27.56 -14.55
CA GLN A 106 17.86 26.78 -14.17
C GLN A 106 17.62 25.29 -14.27
N LEU A 107 18.68 24.55 -14.59
CA LEU A 107 18.73 23.10 -14.44
C LEU A 107 19.33 22.76 -13.08
N ILE A 108 18.56 22.10 -12.23
CA ILE A 108 18.97 21.67 -10.89
C ILE A 108 18.93 20.15 -10.82
N ALA A 109 20.10 19.53 -10.69
CA ALA A 109 20.22 18.10 -10.40
C ALA A 109 20.54 17.92 -8.91
N LEU A 110 19.73 17.14 -8.21
CA LEU A 110 19.99 16.80 -6.82
C LEU A 110 20.77 15.48 -6.78
N GLY A 111 21.99 15.50 -6.26
CA GLY A 111 22.79 14.30 -6.00
C GLY A 111 23.28 14.27 -4.55
N THR A 112 23.89 13.15 -4.16
CA THR A 112 24.42 12.97 -2.81
C THR A 112 25.69 12.12 -2.80
N ASP A 113 26.66 12.51 -1.99
CA ASP A 113 27.88 11.72 -1.74
C ASP A 113 27.75 10.84 -0.49
N ARG A 114 26.60 10.90 0.21
CA ARG A 114 26.33 10.13 1.44
C ARG A 114 25.37 8.96 1.22
N GLY A 115 24.89 8.76 -0.01
CA GLY A 115 23.88 7.76 -0.36
C GLY A 115 22.44 8.10 0.06
N PHE A 116 22.22 9.28 0.65
CA PHE A 116 20.89 9.82 0.97
C PHE A 116 20.86 11.34 0.79
N PHE A 117 19.71 11.87 0.42
CA PHE A 117 19.44 13.30 0.38
C PHE A 117 19.16 13.86 1.79
N PRO A 118 19.59 15.09 2.10
CA PRO A 118 19.30 15.74 3.38
C PRO A 118 17.79 15.91 3.66
N LEU A 119 16.98 16.05 2.61
CA LEU A 119 15.52 16.13 2.74
C LEU A 119 14.91 14.73 2.65
N ALA A 120 14.31 14.28 3.74
CA ALA A 120 13.72 12.94 3.83
C ALA A 120 12.61 12.69 2.78
N ALA A 121 11.85 13.73 2.42
CA ALA A 121 10.75 13.63 1.45
C ALA A 121 11.18 13.21 0.03
N ILE A 122 12.46 13.36 -0.32
CA ILE A 122 13.00 12.95 -1.62
C ILE A 122 13.89 11.70 -1.53
N ASN A 123 14.05 11.09 -0.35
CA ASN A 123 14.83 9.85 -0.23
C ASN A 123 14.05 8.66 -0.80
N PRO A 124 14.60 7.91 -1.76
CA PRO A 124 13.96 6.69 -2.23
C PRO A 124 13.97 5.63 -1.14
N LEU A 125 12.89 4.86 -1.04
CA LEU A 125 12.71 3.81 -0.03
C LEU A 125 13.55 2.57 -0.34
N ARG A 126 13.82 2.30 -1.62
CA ARG A 126 14.65 1.17 -2.10
C ARG A 126 14.23 -0.16 -1.45
N ARG A 127 12.94 -0.46 -1.51
CA ARG A 127 12.40 -1.71 -0.95
C ARG A 127 12.92 -2.89 -1.78
N PRO A 128 13.25 -4.03 -1.16
CA PRO A 128 13.40 -5.29 -1.89
C PRO A 128 12.12 -5.59 -2.68
N ASP A 129 12.27 -6.30 -3.80
CA ASP A 129 11.17 -6.67 -4.69
C ASP A 129 10.40 -5.47 -5.27
N SER A 130 11.06 -4.31 -5.43
CA SER A 130 10.51 -3.21 -6.24
C SER A 130 10.21 -3.72 -7.65
N GLY A 131 9.07 -3.30 -8.21
CA GLY A 131 8.58 -3.84 -9.48
C GLY A 131 9.53 -3.59 -10.65
N PRO A 132 9.25 -4.16 -11.83
CA PRO A 132 10.10 -4.00 -13.02
C PRO A 132 10.08 -2.57 -13.60
N LEU A 133 9.31 -1.65 -13.01
CA LEU A 133 9.22 -0.26 -13.46
C LEU A 133 9.80 0.66 -12.39
N LEU A 134 10.93 1.29 -12.72
CA LEU A 134 11.51 2.36 -11.91
C LEU A 134 11.30 3.71 -12.59
N LEU A 135 11.17 4.76 -11.77
CA LEU A 135 10.82 6.10 -12.22
C LEU A 135 11.87 7.09 -11.74
N LEU A 136 12.32 7.97 -12.65
CA LEU A 136 13.09 9.16 -12.30
C LEU A 136 12.19 10.39 -12.52
N PRO A 137 11.67 11.02 -11.46
CA PRO A 137 10.79 12.18 -11.60
C PRO A 137 11.58 13.44 -11.94
N PHE A 138 10.94 14.36 -12.66
CA PHE A 138 11.45 15.71 -12.88
C PHE A 138 10.29 16.70 -12.85
N CYS A 139 10.59 17.95 -12.48
CA CYS A 139 9.60 19.02 -12.46
C CYS A 139 10.09 20.20 -13.30
N PHE A 140 9.21 20.70 -14.17
CA PHE A 140 9.36 22.01 -14.79
C PHE A 140 8.78 23.09 -13.88
N ILE A 141 9.43 24.24 -13.81
CA ILE A 141 9.00 25.39 -12.99
C ILE A 141 9.09 26.65 -13.84
N GLY A 142 8.04 27.47 -13.85
CA GLY A 142 8.01 28.69 -14.66
C GLY A 142 6.75 29.50 -14.44
N PRO A 143 6.57 30.60 -15.19
CA PRO A 143 5.32 31.36 -15.20
C PRO A 143 4.10 30.47 -15.47
N SER A 144 2.98 30.77 -14.84
CA SER A 144 1.74 29.97 -14.94
C SER A 144 1.30 29.69 -16.38
N ASP A 145 1.39 30.67 -17.28
CA ASP A 145 0.96 30.52 -18.68
C ASP A 145 1.86 29.53 -19.44
N ASP A 146 3.18 29.67 -19.29
CA ASP A 146 4.17 28.78 -19.91
C ASP A 146 3.99 27.33 -19.43
N ILE A 147 3.79 27.13 -18.11
CA ILE A 147 3.55 25.81 -17.53
C ILE A 147 2.22 25.21 -18.02
N THR A 148 1.17 26.02 -18.16
CA THR A 148 -0.13 25.54 -18.67
C THR A 148 -0.01 25.08 -20.13
N GLN A 149 0.76 25.80 -20.95
CA GLN A 149 1.04 25.41 -22.33
C GLN A 149 1.88 24.12 -22.37
N LEU A 150 2.96 24.06 -21.58
CA LEU A 150 3.83 22.90 -21.49
C LEU A 150 3.08 21.63 -21.10
N ALA A 151 2.20 21.72 -20.10
CA ALA A 151 1.40 20.58 -19.65
C ALA A 151 0.60 19.93 -20.78
N ARG A 152 -0.04 20.75 -21.64
CA ARG A 152 -0.77 20.25 -22.81
C ARG A 152 0.15 19.55 -23.80
N VAL A 153 1.29 20.18 -24.11
CA VAL A 153 2.28 19.60 -25.03
C VAL A 153 2.82 18.28 -24.50
N MET A 154 3.11 18.19 -23.20
CA MET A 154 3.59 16.96 -22.56
C MET A 154 2.56 15.83 -22.65
N GLU A 155 1.29 16.08 -22.28
CA GLU A 155 0.22 15.06 -22.35
C GLU A 155 -0.06 14.61 -23.79
N ASP A 156 0.03 15.51 -24.78
CA ASP A 156 -0.19 15.16 -26.19
C ASP A 156 1.00 14.42 -26.83
N THR A 157 2.23 14.70 -26.35
CA THR A 157 3.46 14.27 -27.04
C THR A 157 4.12 13.05 -26.40
N LEU A 158 4.23 13.00 -25.06
CA LEU A 158 5.10 12.02 -24.40
C LEU A 158 4.61 10.59 -24.57
N LEU A 159 3.30 10.35 -24.57
CA LEU A 159 2.74 9.01 -24.79
C LEU A 159 3.15 8.40 -26.14
N GLN A 160 3.30 9.21 -27.20
CA GLN A 160 3.61 8.74 -28.55
C GLN A 160 5.09 8.88 -28.91
N ASN A 161 5.73 9.96 -28.45
CA ASN A 161 7.08 10.37 -28.87
C ASN A 161 8.04 10.56 -27.67
N GLY A 162 7.75 9.95 -26.52
CA GLY A 162 8.56 10.06 -25.30
C GLY A 162 9.85 9.23 -25.31
N ALA A 163 10.16 8.50 -26.37
CA ALA A 163 11.38 7.68 -26.44
C ALA A 163 12.65 8.53 -26.26
N VAL A 164 13.55 8.05 -25.38
CA VAL A 164 14.82 8.73 -25.13
C VAL A 164 15.80 8.56 -26.30
N SER A 165 16.76 9.47 -26.43
CA SER A 165 17.86 9.27 -27.38
C SER A 165 18.82 8.16 -26.92
N PRO A 166 19.59 7.55 -27.84
CA PRO A 166 20.61 6.56 -27.48
C PRO A 166 21.65 7.09 -26.48
N ALA A 167 21.95 8.39 -26.52
CA ALA A 167 22.88 9.00 -25.58
C ALA A 167 22.32 9.07 -24.16
N THR A 168 21.03 9.37 -24.01
CA THR A 168 20.35 9.38 -22.71
C THR A 168 20.15 7.96 -22.18
N ASP A 169 19.76 7.02 -23.03
CA ASP A 169 19.66 5.60 -22.67
C ASP A 169 20.99 5.08 -22.08
N GLU A 170 22.10 5.28 -22.79
CA GLU A 170 23.42 4.86 -22.31
C GLU A 170 23.81 5.56 -21.00
N ALA A 171 23.55 6.87 -20.89
CA ALA A 171 23.85 7.63 -19.68
C ALA A 171 23.08 7.11 -18.46
N VAL A 172 21.80 6.76 -18.60
CA VAL A 172 20.98 6.20 -17.51
C VAL A 172 21.49 4.82 -17.11
N ARG A 173 21.76 3.93 -18.08
CA ARG A 173 22.29 2.58 -17.81
C ARG A 173 23.62 2.63 -17.09
N GLN A 174 24.54 3.47 -17.54
CA GLN A 174 25.85 3.64 -16.92
C GLN A 174 25.75 4.25 -15.52
N ALA A 175 24.93 5.30 -15.35
CA ALA A 175 24.83 6.01 -14.07
C ALA A 175 24.26 5.12 -12.97
N PHE A 176 23.23 4.33 -13.26
CA PHE A 176 22.55 3.48 -12.27
C PHE A 176 23.00 2.02 -12.29
N GLY A 177 23.83 1.61 -13.26
CA GLY A 177 24.33 0.24 -13.38
C GLY A 177 23.22 -0.79 -13.66
N LEU A 178 22.22 -0.43 -14.47
CA LEU A 178 21.03 -1.24 -14.71
C LEU A 178 20.89 -1.71 -16.16
N THR A 179 20.16 -2.82 -16.34
CA THR A 179 19.76 -3.33 -17.66
C THR A 179 18.28 -3.06 -17.87
N ALA A 180 17.97 -2.03 -18.65
CA ALA A 180 16.60 -1.68 -19.02
C ALA A 180 16.18 -2.32 -20.35
N LEU A 181 14.91 -2.68 -20.47
CA LEU A 181 14.26 -3.06 -21.72
C LEU A 181 13.86 -1.82 -22.52
N ASN A 182 13.33 -0.81 -21.82
CA ASN A 182 12.80 0.40 -22.44
C ASN A 182 12.96 1.62 -21.53
N LEU A 183 13.21 2.78 -22.14
CA LEU A 183 13.23 4.07 -21.46
C LEU A 183 12.38 5.08 -22.23
N SER A 184 11.42 5.68 -21.54
CA SER A 184 10.54 6.69 -22.15
C SER A 184 10.14 7.75 -21.14
N PHE A 185 10.09 9.00 -21.59
CA PHE A 185 9.44 10.09 -20.87
C PHE A 185 7.92 9.88 -20.87
N ALA A 186 7.29 10.17 -19.74
CA ALA A 186 5.87 10.02 -19.50
C ALA A 186 5.37 11.13 -18.57
N THR A 187 4.08 11.43 -18.61
CA THR A 187 3.43 12.28 -17.59
C THR A 187 3.03 11.45 -16.37
N VAL A 188 2.64 12.13 -15.29
CA VAL A 188 1.95 11.46 -14.17
C VAL A 188 0.61 10.88 -14.63
N GLY A 189 -0.06 11.54 -15.61
CA GLY A 189 -1.27 11.05 -16.25
C GLY A 189 -1.05 9.71 -16.97
N ASP A 190 0.03 9.57 -17.74
CA ASP A 190 0.41 8.32 -18.41
C ASP A 190 0.66 7.19 -17.40
N LEU A 191 1.36 7.48 -16.30
CA LEU A 191 1.60 6.50 -15.24
C LEU A 191 0.28 6.03 -14.60
N CYS A 192 -0.63 6.97 -14.32
CA CYS A 192 -1.98 6.70 -13.84
C CYS A 192 -2.77 5.82 -14.82
N ALA A 193 -2.70 6.10 -16.12
CA ALA A 193 -3.36 5.33 -17.15
C ALA A 193 -2.80 3.90 -17.25
N LEU A 194 -1.48 3.74 -17.22
CA LEU A 194 -0.81 2.43 -17.19
C LEU A 194 -1.26 1.61 -15.98
N LEU A 195 -1.22 2.20 -14.79
CA LEU A 195 -1.62 1.53 -13.56
C LEU A 195 -3.10 1.14 -13.59
N ARG A 196 -3.99 2.00 -14.09
CA ARG A 196 -5.41 1.67 -14.23
C ARG A 196 -5.62 0.45 -15.12
N VAL A 197 -4.96 0.38 -16.28
CA VAL A 197 -5.04 -0.77 -17.19
C VAL A 197 -4.52 -2.04 -16.52
N GLN A 198 -3.42 -1.95 -15.77
CA GLN A 198 -2.89 -3.08 -15.00
C GLN A 198 -3.89 -3.56 -13.95
N LEU A 199 -4.48 -2.65 -13.17
CA LEU A 199 -5.48 -3.01 -12.16
C LEU A 199 -6.74 -3.61 -12.79
N GLU A 200 -7.22 -3.06 -13.91
CA GLU A 200 -8.36 -3.59 -14.65
C GLU A 200 -8.11 -5.02 -15.14
N SER A 201 -6.95 -5.28 -15.76
CA SER A 201 -6.57 -6.61 -16.26
C SER A 201 -6.48 -7.67 -15.15
N ASN A 202 -6.23 -7.24 -13.90
CA ASN A 202 -6.15 -8.09 -12.73
C ASN A 202 -7.44 -8.10 -11.88
N GLN A 203 -8.53 -7.49 -12.34
CA GLN A 203 -9.82 -7.39 -11.63
C GLN A 203 -9.78 -6.55 -10.33
N PHE A 204 -8.85 -5.60 -10.26
CA PHE A 204 -8.69 -4.63 -9.16
C PHE A 204 -9.18 -3.22 -9.51
N LEU A 205 -10.05 -3.06 -10.52
CA LEU A 205 -10.59 -1.74 -10.86
C LEU A 205 -11.25 -1.00 -9.67
N PRO A 206 -11.93 -1.67 -8.71
CA PRO A 206 -12.43 -0.97 -7.52
C PRO A 206 -11.33 -0.37 -6.62
N LEU A 207 -10.11 -0.92 -6.63
CA LEU A 207 -8.96 -0.32 -5.96
C LEU A 207 -8.56 1.02 -6.61
N TRP A 208 -8.58 1.08 -7.94
CA TRP A 208 -8.32 2.32 -8.69
C TRP A 208 -9.25 3.44 -8.24
N GLU A 209 -10.54 3.16 -8.00
CA GLU A 209 -11.50 4.18 -7.55
C GLU A 209 -11.12 4.80 -6.20
N LEU A 210 -10.58 4.01 -5.28
CA LEU A 210 -10.10 4.50 -3.97
C LEU A 210 -8.82 5.32 -4.13
N LEU A 211 -7.89 4.84 -4.96
CA LEU A 211 -6.60 5.49 -5.21
C LEU A 211 -6.76 6.81 -5.95
N GLU A 212 -7.51 6.83 -7.05
CA GLU A 212 -7.80 8.04 -7.84
C GLU A 212 -8.46 9.11 -6.97
N TYR A 213 -9.41 8.71 -6.12
CA TYR A 213 -10.06 9.62 -5.20
C TYR A 213 -9.05 10.30 -4.25
N ALA A 214 -8.15 9.51 -3.66
CA ALA A 214 -7.20 10.00 -2.66
C ALA A 214 -6.04 10.81 -3.25
N TRP A 215 -5.49 10.40 -4.41
CA TRP A 215 -4.35 11.10 -5.02
C TRP A 215 -4.68 12.52 -5.48
N PHE A 216 -5.88 12.71 -6.03
CA PHE A 216 -6.32 14.00 -6.55
C PHE A 216 -7.14 14.83 -5.55
N GLU A 217 -7.06 14.48 -4.26
CA GLU A 217 -7.66 15.21 -3.13
C GLU A 217 -9.10 15.68 -3.41
N ARG A 218 -9.91 14.80 -4.00
CA ARG A 218 -11.28 15.16 -4.36
C ARG A 218 -12.08 15.41 -3.08
N PRO A 219 -12.94 16.44 -3.03
CA PRO A 219 -13.76 16.68 -1.84
C PRO A 219 -14.81 15.56 -1.68
N GLY A 220 -15.05 15.15 -0.43
CA GLY A 220 -16.14 14.23 -0.06
C GLY A 220 -15.63 12.90 0.51
N THR A 221 -16.14 11.81 -0.04
CA THR A 221 -15.79 10.43 0.30
C THR A 221 -15.91 9.53 -0.93
N ARG A 222 -15.27 8.36 -0.90
CA ARG A 222 -15.50 7.31 -1.89
C ARG A 222 -15.75 5.96 -1.24
N PHE A 223 -16.98 5.47 -1.34
CA PHE A 223 -17.34 4.11 -0.92
C PHE A 223 -17.16 3.10 -2.06
N VAL A 224 -16.55 1.96 -1.75
CA VAL A 224 -16.35 0.80 -2.63
C VAL A 224 -16.77 -0.48 -1.91
N ALA A 225 -17.60 -1.28 -2.55
CA ALA A 225 -17.95 -2.63 -2.11
C ALA A 225 -17.50 -3.67 -3.14
N LEU A 226 -16.87 -4.74 -2.67
CA LEU A 226 -16.39 -5.84 -3.52
C LEU A 226 -17.38 -6.99 -3.54
N ALA A 227 -17.31 -7.83 -4.59
CA ALA A 227 -18.13 -9.04 -4.71
C ALA A 227 -17.95 -10.02 -3.55
N ALA A 228 -16.74 -10.09 -2.96
CA ALA A 228 -16.45 -10.91 -1.79
C ALA A 228 -17.00 -10.33 -0.46
N GLY A 229 -17.71 -9.19 -0.50
CA GLY A 229 -18.34 -8.57 0.65
C GLY A 229 -17.47 -7.57 1.41
N ASN A 230 -16.24 -7.32 0.96
CA ASN A 230 -15.39 -6.27 1.52
C ASN A 230 -15.97 -4.89 1.24
N ARG A 231 -15.77 -3.97 2.19
CA ARG A 231 -16.25 -2.58 2.09
C ARG A 231 -15.14 -1.63 2.51
N PHE A 232 -14.91 -0.61 1.69
CA PHE A 232 -13.89 0.40 1.88
C PHE A 232 -14.51 1.78 1.70
N LEU A 233 -14.20 2.71 2.60
CA LEU A 233 -14.60 4.10 2.49
C LEU A 233 -13.36 4.98 2.55
N ALA A 234 -12.96 5.58 1.43
CA ALA A 234 -11.90 6.56 1.39
C ALA A 234 -12.42 7.94 1.84
N ALA A 235 -11.66 8.58 2.73
CA ALA A 235 -11.88 9.93 3.20
C ALA A 235 -10.52 10.55 3.51
N GLU A 236 -10.19 11.66 2.85
CA GLU A 236 -8.85 12.29 2.94
C GLU A 236 -7.76 11.26 2.56
N ASP A 237 -6.72 11.11 3.38
CA ASP A 237 -5.62 10.15 3.26
C ASP A 237 -5.90 8.79 3.95
N HIS A 238 -7.13 8.57 4.42
CA HIS A 238 -7.52 7.36 5.14
C HIS A 238 -8.51 6.51 4.34
N VAL A 239 -8.42 5.19 4.51
CA VAL A 239 -9.43 4.23 4.05
C VAL A 239 -9.97 3.47 5.23
N HIS A 240 -11.28 3.57 5.47
CA HIS A 240 -11.97 2.89 6.54
C HIS A 240 -12.52 1.55 6.06
N THR A 241 -12.33 0.48 6.84
CA THR A 241 -12.85 -0.85 6.50
C THR A 241 -13.16 -1.68 7.75
N PRO A 242 -14.23 -2.48 7.77
CA PRO A 242 -14.52 -3.39 8.87
C PRO A 242 -13.58 -4.61 8.83
N PHE A 243 -13.18 -5.06 10.01
CA PHE A 243 -12.57 -6.37 10.22
C PHE A 243 -13.61 -7.29 10.86
N TYR A 244 -13.80 -8.46 10.28
CA TYR A 244 -14.65 -9.50 10.85
C TYR A 244 -13.80 -10.69 11.30
N THR A 245 -14.10 -11.19 12.50
CA THR A 245 -13.77 -12.59 12.83
C THR A 245 -14.56 -13.52 11.91
N PHE A 246 -14.18 -14.79 11.80
CA PHE A 246 -14.96 -15.74 11.00
C PHE A 246 -16.41 -15.82 11.50
N ASN A 247 -16.59 -15.87 12.83
CA ASN A 247 -17.92 -16.00 13.45
C ASN A 247 -18.77 -14.76 13.15
N ASP A 248 -18.22 -13.56 13.35
CA ASP A 248 -18.92 -12.30 13.06
C ASP A 248 -19.30 -12.20 11.57
N TRP A 249 -18.35 -12.53 10.68
CA TRP A 249 -18.55 -12.53 9.24
C TRP A 249 -19.68 -13.48 8.83
N ALA A 250 -19.73 -14.67 9.41
CA ALA A 250 -20.71 -15.70 9.08
C ALA A 250 -22.08 -15.46 9.73
N GLN A 251 -22.15 -14.82 10.89
CA GLN A 251 -23.40 -14.66 11.65
C GLN A 251 -24.17 -13.39 11.29
N PHE A 252 -23.49 -12.25 11.22
CA PHE A 252 -24.14 -10.96 10.90
C PHE A 252 -23.49 -10.21 9.74
N GLY A 253 -22.23 -10.50 9.41
CA GLY A 253 -21.51 -9.86 8.32
C GLY A 253 -21.89 -10.39 6.91
N PRO A 254 -21.03 -10.13 5.91
CA PRO A 254 -21.30 -10.47 4.52
C PRO A 254 -21.55 -11.97 4.27
N GLY A 255 -20.96 -12.85 5.07
CA GLY A 255 -21.14 -14.29 4.96
C GLY A 255 -22.53 -14.77 5.39
N ARG A 256 -23.33 -13.95 6.11
CA ARG A 256 -24.65 -14.33 6.63
C ARG A 256 -25.60 -14.92 5.58
N ALA A 257 -25.58 -14.37 4.36
CA ALA A 257 -26.46 -14.81 3.28
C ALA A 257 -25.98 -16.09 2.58
N LEU A 258 -24.74 -16.52 2.82
CA LEU A 258 -24.17 -17.70 2.18
C LEU A 258 -24.69 -19.00 2.81
N PRO A 259 -24.92 -20.05 2.00
CA PRO A 259 -25.15 -21.40 2.49
C PRO A 259 -24.04 -21.83 3.45
N ALA A 260 -24.40 -22.61 4.49
CA ALA A 260 -23.44 -22.98 5.52
C ALA A 260 -22.21 -23.71 4.96
N ALA A 261 -22.39 -24.60 3.98
CA ALA A 261 -21.32 -25.34 3.33
C ALA A 261 -20.34 -24.47 2.51
N GLU A 262 -20.70 -23.23 2.18
CA GLU A 262 -19.88 -22.31 1.37
C GLU A 262 -19.11 -21.28 2.22
N LEU A 263 -19.27 -21.32 3.56
CA LEU A 263 -18.66 -20.31 4.43
C LEU A 263 -17.14 -20.36 4.44
N GLY A 264 -16.55 -21.55 4.29
CA GLY A 264 -15.10 -21.71 4.20
C GLY A 264 -14.52 -20.91 3.04
N GLU A 265 -14.88 -21.29 1.82
CA GLU A 265 -14.43 -20.62 0.59
C GLU A 265 -14.81 -19.13 0.56
N GLY A 266 -16.02 -18.79 1.03
CA GLY A 266 -16.45 -17.38 1.09
C GLY A 266 -15.59 -16.53 2.02
N TYR A 267 -15.22 -17.04 3.20
CA TYR A 267 -14.35 -16.31 4.13
C TYR A 267 -12.92 -16.21 3.61
N LEU A 268 -12.40 -17.26 2.96
CA LEU A 268 -11.10 -17.23 2.30
C LEU A 268 -11.05 -16.16 1.21
N GLY A 269 -12.08 -16.10 0.35
CA GLY A 269 -12.22 -15.07 -0.67
C GLY A 269 -12.26 -13.66 -0.08
N TRP A 270 -13.06 -13.46 0.97
CA TRP A 270 -13.13 -12.18 1.69
C TRP A 270 -11.78 -11.79 2.31
N ALA A 271 -11.10 -12.72 2.98
CA ALA A 271 -9.81 -12.47 3.64
C ALA A 271 -8.70 -12.16 2.64
N ARG A 272 -8.67 -12.85 1.49
CA ARG A 272 -7.75 -12.58 0.37
C ARG A 272 -7.88 -11.13 -0.09
N MET A 273 -9.10 -10.71 -0.41
CA MET A 273 -9.38 -9.34 -0.87
C MET A 273 -9.05 -8.31 0.21
N GLN A 274 -9.40 -8.59 1.47
CA GLN A 274 -9.10 -7.68 2.59
C GLN A 274 -7.60 -7.40 2.71
N ARG A 275 -6.77 -8.45 2.62
CA ARG A 275 -5.31 -8.35 2.73
C ARG A 275 -4.70 -7.65 1.52
N GLN A 276 -5.10 -8.04 0.31
CA GLN A 276 -4.57 -7.46 -0.93
C GLN A 276 -4.88 -5.96 -1.04
N TYR A 277 -6.12 -5.56 -0.78
CA TYR A 277 -6.50 -4.15 -0.82
C TYR A 277 -5.80 -3.35 0.28
N ALA A 278 -5.75 -3.87 1.52
CA ALA A 278 -5.08 -3.17 2.61
C ALA A 278 -3.59 -2.95 2.31
N LEU A 279 -2.89 -3.98 1.84
CA LEU A 279 -1.47 -3.88 1.46
C LEU A 279 -1.24 -2.89 0.33
N ALA A 280 -2.07 -2.93 -0.72
CA ALA A 280 -1.92 -2.04 -1.86
C ALA A 280 -2.18 -0.58 -1.47
N LEU A 281 -3.26 -0.32 -0.72
CA LEU A 281 -3.59 1.02 -0.23
C LEU A 281 -2.46 1.61 0.63
N GLU A 282 -1.92 0.82 1.58
CA GLU A 282 -0.78 1.25 2.41
C GLU A 282 0.49 1.47 1.58
N ALA A 283 0.73 0.65 0.55
CA ALA A 283 1.87 0.82 -0.34
C ALA A 283 1.85 2.19 -1.04
N TYR A 284 0.68 2.61 -1.53
CA TYR A 284 0.42 3.92 -2.14
C TYR A 284 0.20 5.05 -1.11
N GLY A 285 0.49 4.81 0.16
CA GLY A 285 0.52 5.84 1.20
C GLY A 285 -0.83 6.20 1.81
N LEU A 286 -1.89 5.40 1.60
CA LEU A 286 -3.16 5.59 2.30
C LEU A 286 -3.17 4.82 3.63
N HIS A 287 -3.68 5.45 4.68
CA HIS A 287 -3.78 4.84 6.00
C HIS A 287 -5.05 3.99 6.14
N VAL A 288 -4.89 2.67 6.22
CA VAL A 288 -6.03 1.74 6.34
C VAL A 288 -6.49 1.62 7.79
N ARG A 289 -7.63 2.24 8.10
CA ARG A 289 -8.28 2.19 9.41
C ARG A 289 -9.23 0.99 9.49
N ARG A 290 -8.77 -0.05 10.20
CA ARG A 290 -9.56 -1.24 10.48
C ARG A 290 -10.30 -1.08 11.81
N VAL A 291 -11.60 -1.36 11.83
CA VAL A 291 -12.40 -1.40 13.06
C VAL A 291 -13.05 -2.77 13.22
N LEU A 292 -13.23 -3.24 14.45
CA LEU A 292 -13.96 -4.49 14.67
C LEU A 292 -15.42 -4.30 14.25
N ALA A 293 -15.89 -5.16 13.36
CA ALA A 293 -17.28 -5.14 12.92
C ALA A 293 -18.23 -5.43 14.08
N ASN A 294 -19.43 -4.86 14.01
CA ASN A 294 -20.52 -5.18 14.92
C ASN A 294 -21.86 -4.99 14.18
N PRO A 295 -22.97 -5.54 14.71
CA PRO A 295 -24.27 -5.45 14.04
C PRO A 295 -24.75 -4.02 13.76
N ARG A 296 -24.37 -3.04 14.59
CA ARG A 296 -24.72 -1.64 14.38
C ARG A 296 -23.97 -1.06 13.19
N LEU A 297 -22.66 -1.30 13.10
CA LEU A 297 -21.86 -0.87 11.94
C LEU A 297 -22.35 -1.55 10.67
N GLU A 298 -22.69 -2.84 10.72
CA GLU A 298 -23.25 -3.55 9.56
C GLU A 298 -24.54 -2.92 9.05
N ALA A 299 -25.45 -2.55 9.96
CA ALA A 299 -26.67 -1.84 9.61
C ALA A 299 -26.39 -0.46 9.01
N THR A 300 -25.39 0.26 9.56
CA THR A 300 -24.92 1.53 9.01
C THR A 300 -24.31 1.37 7.61
N LEU A 301 -23.50 0.35 7.36
CA LEU A 301 -22.88 0.06 6.06
C LEU A 301 -23.90 -0.29 4.97
N ALA A 302 -25.10 -0.74 5.36
CA ALA A 302 -26.21 -0.95 4.44
C ALA A 302 -26.91 0.37 4.03
N THR A 303 -26.65 1.47 4.74
CA THR A 303 -27.12 2.79 4.34
C THR A 303 -26.27 3.32 3.19
N MET A 304 -26.89 3.83 2.13
CA MET A 304 -26.17 4.45 0.99
C MET A 304 -25.79 5.92 1.27
N ASP A 305 -25.42 6.24 2.53
CA ASP A 305 -25.02 7.58 2.96
C ASP A 305 -23.61 7.55 3.56
N ASP A 306 -22.63 7.97 2.77
CA ASP A 306 -21.22 7.94 3.13
C ASP A 306 -20.90 8.76 4.39
N ALA A 307 -21.63 9.85 4.66
CA ALA A 307 -21.39 10.66 5.86
C ALA A 307 -21.77 9.91 7.14
N THR A 308 -22.91 9.23 7.12
CA THR A 308 -23.35 8.36 8.23
C THR A 308 -22.41 7.16 8.37
N VAL A 309 -21.96 6.57 7.26
CA VAL A 309 -21.00 5.47 7.29
C VAL A 309 -19.66 5.90 7.88
N LEU A 310 -19.14 7.07 7.47
CA LEU A 310 -17.89 7.63 8.01
C LEU A 310 -18.00 7.88 9.52
N ALA A 311 -19.11 8.44 9.97
CA ALA A 311 -19.39 8.64 11.39
C ALA A 311 -19.41 7.30 12.14
N GLY A 312 -20.10 6.28 11.60
CA GLY A 312 -20.13 4.93 12.17
C GLY A 312 -18.74 4.29 12.29
N PHE A 313 -17.86 4.50 11.31
CA PHE A 313 -16.47 4.06 11.41
C PHE A 313 -15.68 4.84 12.47
N ARG A 314 -15.87 6.15 12.58
CA ARG A 314 -15.15 7.02 13.53
C ARG A 314 -15.59 6.80 14.98
N ASP A 315 -16.82 6.33 15.20
CA ASP A 315 -17.36 5.98 16.52
C ASP A 315 -16.72 4.72 17.12
N ILE A 316 -16.10 3.86 16.30
CA ILE A 316 -15.50 2.59 16.74
C ILE A 316 -13.98 2.75 16.81
N PRO A 317 -13.34 2.41 17.94
CA PRO A 317 -11.89 2.42 18.04
C PRO A 317 -11.25 1.53 16.97
N CYS A 318 -10.19 2.03 16.35
CA CYS A 318 -9.42 1.21 15.42
C CYS A 318 -8.78 0.02 16.13
N LEU A 319 -8.78 -1.12 15.46
CA LEU A 319 -8.00 -2.27 15.88
C LEU A 319 -6.53 -1.86 15.95
N SER A 320 -5.93 -2.11 17.11
CA SER A 320 -4.54 -1.83 17.41
C SER A 320 -3.88 -3.06 18.04
N GLY A 321 -2.55 -3.11 18.00
CA GLY A 321 -1.78 -4.28 18.41
C GLY A 321 -1.54 -5.27 17.27
N ASP A 322 -0.92 -6.41 17.63
CA ASP A 322 -0.45 -7.38 16.64
C ASP A 322 -1.49 -8.46 16.32
N TYR A 323 -2.45 -8.70 17.22
CA TYR A 323 -3.50 -9.71 17.07
C TYR A 323 -4.77 -9.34 17.85
N LEU A 324 -5.88 -10.00 17.52
CA LEU A 324 -7.18 -9.91 18.18
C LEU A 324 -7.51 -11.26 18.83
N VAL A 325 -8.03 -11.25 20.06
CA VAL A 325 -8.58 -12.43 20.72
C VAL A 325 -10.11 -12.33 20.79
N GLU A 326 -10.78 -13.23 20.09
CA GLU A 326 -12.22 -13.43 20.18
C GLU A 326 -12.49 -14.52 21.24
N ARG A 327 -13.11 -14.14 22.36
CA ARG A 327 -13.44 -15.07 23.46
C ARG A 327 -14.83 -15.63 23.25
N ILE A 328 -14.92 -16.92 22.93
CA ILE A 328 -16.19 -17.60 22.65
C ILE A 328 -16.81 -18.17 23.92
N PHE A 329 -15.97 -18.77 24.76
CA PHE A 329 -16.40 -19.38 26.00
C PHE A 329 -15.35 -19.20 27.08
N HIS A 330 -15.81 -18.95 28.30
CA HIS A 330 -14.99 -18.91 29.51
C HIS A 330 -15.81 -19.45 30.67
N ASN A 331 -15.25 -20.42 31.39
CA ASN A 331 -15.78 -20.94 32.63
C ASN A 331 -15.11 -20.19 33.79
N ASP A 332 -15.90 -19.53 34.63
CA ASP A 332 -15.42 -18.78 35.81
C ASP A 332 -14.96 -19.69 36.97
N SER A 333 -14.85 -21.00 36.76
CA SER A 333 -14.40 -21.93 37.79
C SER A 333 -12.92 -21.70 38.12
N GLU A 334 -12.55 -21.85 39.40
CA GLU A 334 -11.15 -21.76 39.86
C GLU A 334 -10.29 -22.97 39.43
N GLN A 335 -10.79 -23.83 38.53
CA GLN A 335 -10.08 -25.02 38.12
C GLN A 335 -8.89 -24.66 37.22
N PRO A 336 -7.69 -25.22 37.47
CA PRO A 336 -6.51 -24.91 36.68
C PRO A 336 -6.60 -25.51 35.28
N GLU A 337 -6.01 -24.83 34.31
CA GLU A 337 -5.89 -25.31 32.93
C GLU A 337 -4.88 -26.47 32.86
N GLN A 338 -5.35 -27.66 32.49
CA GLN A 338 -4.49 -28.86 32.45
C GLN A 338 -4.09 -29.27 31.04
N GLN A 339 -4.95 -29.01 30.06
CA GLN A 339 -4.66 -29.30 28.65
C GLN A 339 -5.02 -28.09 27.77
N MET A 340 -4.15 -27.79 26.80
CA MET A 340 -4.36 -26.76 25.78
C MET A 340 -4.24 -27.39 24.40
N GLN A 341 -5.34 -27.36 23.64
CA GLN A 341 -5.39 -27.80 22.25
C GLN A 341 -5.47 -26.59 21.34
N ILE A 342 -4.54 -26.49 20.40
CA ILE A 342 -4.44 -25.38 19.45
C ILE A 342 -4.67 -25.93 18.05
N THR A 343 -5.69 -25.42 17.36
CA THR A 343 -5.92 -25.70 15.93
C THR A 343 -5.40 -24.53 15.10
N HIS A 344 -4.47 -24.81 14.19
CA HIS A 344 -3.98 -23.84 13.22
C HIS A 344 -4.96 -23.72 12.06
N GLN A 345 -5.76 -22.66 12.07
CA GLN A 345 -6.72 -22.35 11.00
C GLN A 345 -5.96 -21.65 9.87
N ALA A 346 -5.63 -22.38 8.82
CA ALA A 346 -4.79 -21.91 7.74
C ALA A 346 -5.28 -22.38 6.38
N ASP A 347 -4.85 -21.64 5.37
CA ASP A 347 -5.00 -21.97 3.96
C ASP A 347 -3.61 -22.00 3.31
N PRO A 348 -3.33 -22.91 2.35
CA PRO A 348 -2.02 -23.01 1.72
C PRO A 348 -1.55 -21.74 1.00
N GLU A 349 -2.48 -20.93 0.46
CA GLU A 349 -2.16 -19.70 -0.27
C GLU A 349 -2.16 -18.47 0.64
N LEU A 350 -3.11 -18.37 1.57
CA LEU A 350 -3.27 -17.23 2.46
C LEU A 350 -2.45 -17.36 3.75
N GLY A 351 -1.94 -18.54 4.07
CA GLY A 351 -1.27 -18.82 5.34
C GLY A 351 -2.25 -18.80 6.52
N THR A 352 -1.75 -18.40 7.70
CA THR A 352 -2.55 -18.41 8.93
C THR A 352 -3.69 -17.38 8.89
N LEU A 353 -4.90 -17.84 9.20
CA LEU A 353 -6.10 -17.02 9.36
C LEU A 353 -6.40 -16.77 10.84
N ALA A 354 -6.29 -17.83 11.65
CA ALA A 354 -6.49 -17.77 13.09
C ALA A 354 -5.84 -18.97 13.80
N TYR A 355 -5.73 -18.88 15.13
CA TYR A 355 -5.56 -20.04 16.00
C TYR A 355 -6.81 -20.24 16.84
N THR A 356 -7.42 -21.41 16.77
CA THR A 356 -8.51 -21.79 17.70
C THR A 356 -7.88 -22.49 18.90
N VAL A 357 -8.04 -21.91 20.09
CA VAL A 357 -7.45 -22.39 21.33
C VAL A 357 -8.54 -22.88 22.26
N THR A 358 -8.44 -24.14 22.64
CA THR A 358 -9.33 -24.82 23.58
C THR A 358 -8.52 -25.19 24.82
N THR A 359 -8.95 -24.75 26.00
CA THR A 359 -8.34 -25.20 27.27
C THR A 359 -9.32 -26.05 28.07
N LEU A 360 -8.81 -27.13 28.66
CA LEU A 360 -9.57 -28.11 29.42
C LEU A 360 -9.03 -28.26 30.84
N ASP A 361 -9.90 -28.63 31.77
CA ASP A 361 -9.52 -29.02 33.13
C ASP A 361 -9.02 -30.47 33.21
N ALA A 362 -8.69 -30.93 34.43
CA ALA A 362 -8.22 -32.30 34.68
C ALA A 362 -9.25 -33.39 34.31
N SER A 363 -10.53 -33.05 34.32
CA SER A 363 -11.65 -33.94 33.97
C SER A 363 -11.99 -33.91 32.47
N GLY A 364 -11.28 -33.08 31.69
CA GLY A 364 -11.53 -32.89 30.27
C GLY A 364 -12.71 -31.97 29.96
N GLN A 365 -13.24 -31.21 30.95
CA GLN A 365 -14.28 -30.23 30.67
C GLN A 365 -13.68 -28.95 30.08
N LEU A 366 -14.45 -28.32 29.19
CA LEU A 366 -14.08 -27.07 28.57
C LEU A 366 -14.00 -25.94 29.61
N LEU A 367 -12.83 -25.32 29.71
CA LEU A 367 -12.61 -24.11 30.50
C LEU A 367 -12.67 -22.86 29.62
N ARG A 368 -11.97 -22.84 28.47
CA ARG A 368 -12.01 -21.70 27.54
C ARG A 368 -12.00 -22.14 26.09
N LEU A 369 -12.67 -21.34 25.26
CA LEU A 369 -12.58 -21.39 23.80
C LEU A 369 -12.33 -19.98 23.28
N GLU A 370 -11.21 -19.81 22.60
CA GLU A 370 -10.74 -18.52 22.07
C GLU A 370 -10.30 -18.66 20.62
N HIS A 371 -10.44 -17.60 19.82
CA HIS A 371 -9.89 -17.50 18.47
C HIS A 371 -8.92 -16.31 18.41
N HIS A 372 -7.67 -16.59 18.04
CA HIS A 372 -6.60 -15.60 17.99
C HIS A 372 -6.33 -15.26 16.52
N TYR A 373 -6.64 -14.03 16.11
CA TYR A 373 -6.49 -13.57 14.73
C TYR A 373 -5.28 -12.63 14.62
N PRO A 374 -4.24 -12.97 13.84
CA PRO A 374 -3.16 -12.03 13.56
C PRO A 374 -3.69 -10.83 12.76
N LEU A 375 -3.42 -9.61 13.26
CA LEU A 375 -3.78 -8.37 12.58
C LEU A 375 -2.65 -7.88 11.67
N ARG A 376 -1.42 -8.35 11.89
CA ARG A 376 -0.20 -8.07 11.14
C ARG A 376 0.66 -9.34 11.08
N PRO A 377 1.64 -9.44 10.15
CA PRO A 377 2.56 -10.58 10.11
C PRO A 377 3.27 -10.83 11.46
N GLN A 378 3.66 -9.77 12.16
CA GLN A 378 4.27 -9.83 13.49
C GLN A 378 3.34 -10.40 14.59
N GLY A 379 2.03 -10.45 14.35
CA GLY A 379 1.07 -11.04 15.29
C GLY A 379 1.26 -12.54 15.49
N LEU A 380 1.76 -13.25 14.49
CA LEU A 380 1.97 -14.69 14.57
C LEU A 380 2.96 -15.08 15.68
N PRO A 381 4.21 -14.56 15.72
CA PRO A 381 5.13 -14.88 16.80
C PRO A 381 4.60 -14.39 18.15
N VAL A 382 3.92 -13.23 18.22
CA VAL A 382 3.36 -12.71 19.48
C VAL A 382 2.27 -13.63 20.05
N ILE A 383 1.37 -14.15 19.22
CA ILE A 383 0.37 -15.15 19.64
C ILE A 383 1.08 -16.40 20.15
N ALA A 384 2.06 -16.91 19.40
CA ALA A 384 2.79 -18.12 19.77
C ALA A 384 3.48 -17.97 21.13
N ASP A 385 4.19 -16.86 21.35
CA ASP A 385 4.89 -16.56 22.59
C ASP A 385 3.90 -16.46 23.77
N GLN A 386 2.76 -15.79 23.58
CA GLN A 386 1.74 -15.68 24.62
C GLN A 386 1.17 -17.05 25.01
N LEU A 387 0.87 -17.91 24.04
CA LEU A 387 0.33 -19.24 24.29
C LEU A 387 1.37 -20.15 24.97
N VAL A 388 2.64 -20.07 24.58
CA VAL A 388 3.76 -20.76 25.24
C VAL A 388 3.91 -20.30 26.69
N GLN A 389 3.89 -18.99 26.92
CA GLN A 389 4.02 -18.41 28.26
C GLN A 389 2.88 -18.89 29.17
N ARG A 390 1.63 -18.84 28.69
CA ARG A 390 0.46 -19.33 29.43
C ARG A 390 0.56 -20.80 29.79
N CYS A 391 1.03 -21.66 28.87
CA CYS A 391 1.25 -23.08 29.17
C CYS A 391 2.30 -23.26 30.26
N THR A 392 3.38 -22.48 30.21
CA THR A 392 4.49 -22.55 31.18
C THR A 392 4.03 -22.12 32.58
N GLU A 393 3.25 -21.04 32.67
CA GLU A 393 2.74 -20.51 33.94
C GLU A 393 1.72 -21.45 34.62
N GLN A 394 0.90 -22.13 33.81
CA GLN A 394 -0.16 -23.01 34.29
C GLN A 394 0.28 -24.48 34.42
N GLY A 395 1.47 -24.84 33.91
CA GLY A 395 1.92 -26.23 33.83
C GLY A 395 1.05 -27.09 32.89
N THR A 396 0.39 -26.45 31.92
CA THR A 396 -0.56 -27.07 30.99
C THR A 396 0.16 -27.82 29.87
N GLU A 397 -0.27 -29.03 29.55
CA GLU A 397 0.21 -29.74 28.36
C GLU A 397 -0.39 -29.11 27.09
N ARG A 398 0.47 -28.78 26.12
CA ARG A 398 0.06 -28.17 24.86
C ARG A 398 0.11 -29.19 23.72
N GLN A 399 -0.88 -29.15 22.84
CA GLN A 399 -0.87 -29.85 21.56
C GLN A 399 -1.28 -28.91 20.44
N VAL A 400 -0.52 -28.91 19.33
CA VAL A 400 -0.83 -28.10 18.14
C VAL A 400 -1.19 -29.02 16.98
N LEU A 401 -2.31 -28.73 16.33
CA LEU A 401 -2.86 -29.52 15.24
C LEU A 401 -2.97 -28.65 13.98
N HIS A 402 -2.51 -29.18 12.86
CA HIS A 402 -2.41 -28.47 11.58
C HIS A 402 -3.30 -29.14 10.53
N PRO A 403 -4.62 -28.90 10.54
CA PRO A 403 -5.55 -29.53 9.59
C PRO A 403 -5.34 -29.12 8.12
N GLY A 404 -4.52 -28.10 7.84
CA GLY A 404 -4.26 -27.62 6.49
C GLY A 404 -5.43 -26.90 5.80
N GLN A 405 -6.54 -26.72 6.51
CA GLN A 405 -7.75 -26.07 6.01
C GLN A 405 -8.51 -25.37 7.15
N LEU A 406 -9.43 -24.49 6.79
CA LEU A 406 -10.32 -23.82 7.73
C LEU A 406 -11.39 -24.78 8.24
N LEU A 407 -11.46 -24.97 9.56
CA LEU A 407 -12.46 -25.82 10.20
C LEU A 407 -13.54 -25.00 10.89
N TYR A 408 -14.78 -25.27 10.51
CA TYR A 408 -15.95 -24.59 11.06
C TYR A 408 -17.13 -25.55 11.26
N SER A 409 -18.10 -25.10 12.05
CA SER A 409 -19.41 -25.72 12.23
C SER A 409 -20.42 -25.06 11.31
N GLU A 410 -21.07 -25.85 10.45
CA GLU A 410 -22.15 -25.34 9.60
C GLU A 410 -23.38 -24.91 10.40
N SER A 411 -23.73 -25.65 11.46
CA SER A 411 -24.88 -25.33 12.31
C SER A 411 -24.63 -24.11 13.19
N GLY A 412 -23.43 -24.02 13.78
CA GLY A 412 -23.03 -22.90 14.63
C GLY A 412 -22.55 -21.67 13.85
N ARG A 413 -22.24 -21.82 12.55
CA ARG A 413 -21.62 -20.80 11.70
C ARG A 413 -20.42 -20.15 12.42
N SER A 414 -19.57 -21.00 12.97
CA SER A 414 -18.44 -20.60 13.81
C SER A 414 -17.23 -21.50 13.59
N LEU A 415 -16.02 -20.98 13.83
CA LEU A 415 -14.83 -21.81 13.84
C LEU A 415 -14.94 -22.88 14.93
N ARG A 416 -14.36 -24.04 14.64
CA ARG A 416 -14.28 -25.14 15.60
C ARG A 416 -12.84 -25.62 15.73
N ALA A 417 -12.52 -26.10 16.93
CA ALA A 417 -11.30 -26.86 17.12
C ALA A 417 -11.38 -28.18 16.34
N VAL A 418 -10.21 -28.65 15.90
CA VAL A 418 -10.10 -29.96 15.27
C VAL A 418 -10.22 -31.05 16.33
N ALA A 419 -10.96 -32.12 16.02
CA ALA A 419 -10.94 -33.32 16.85
C ALA A 419 -9.70 -34.15 16.48
N VAL A 420 -9.06 -34.81 17.44
CA VAL A 420 -7.87 -35.66 17.17
C VAL A 420 -8.16 -36.76 16.13
N ALA A 421 -9.42 -37.19 16.00
CA ALA A 421 -9.88 -38.13 14.99
C ALA A 421 -9.86 -37.57 13.55
N ASP A 422 -9.88 -36.25 13.38
CA ASP A 422 -10.00 -35.56 12.09
C ASP A 422 -8.63 -35.32 11.40
N VAL A 423 -7.49 -35.66 12.06
CA VAL A 423 -6.14 -35.35 11.57
C VAL A 423 -5.28 -36.62 11.40
N PRO A 424 -4.63 -36.84 10.24
CA PRO A 424 -3.63 -37.88 10.05
C PRO A 424 -2.49 -37.81 11.08
N ALA A 425 -1.95 -38.95 11.51
CA ALA A 425 -0.97 -39.01 12.61
C ALA A 425 0.32 -38.20 12.37
N ALA A 426 0.68 -37.94 11.11
CA ALA A 426 1.89 -37.20 10.72
C ALA A 426 1.81 -35.68 10.96
N GLU A 427 0.61 -35.13 11.17
CA GLU A 427 0.37 -33.68 11.32
C GLU A 427 0.07 -33.28 12.79
N ARG A 428 0.28 -34.22 13.72
CA ARG A 428 0.17 -34.02 15.17
C ARG A 428 1.56 -33.73 15.72
N MET A 429 1.91 -32.46 15.91
CA MET A 429 3.16 -32.09 16.59
C MET A 429 2.87 -31.76 18.06
N HIS A 430 3.73 -32.26 18.97
CA HIS A 430 3.66 -31.96 20.40
C HIS A 430 4.21 -30.56 20.70
#